data_AF-A0A2N5DKP4-F1
#
_entry.id   AF-A0A2N5DKP4-F1
#
_cell.length_a   1.000
_cell.length_b   1.000
_cell.length_c   1.000
_cell.angle_alpha   90.00
_cell.angle_beta   90.00
_cell.angle_gamma   90.00
#
_symmetry.space_group_name_H-M   'P 1'
#
loop_
_entity.id
_entity.type
_entity.pdbx_description
1 polymer ?
#
loop_
_entity_poly.entity_id
_entity_poly.type
_entity_poly.pdbx_seq_one_letter_code
_entity_poly.pdbx_strand_id
1 'polypeptide(L)'
;MTMRRRPASPSIVYKYYGPERADVFRSFRVRFSQLGALNDPFEFLVQARPGELRRGAQRMAGRMSNPFSLIGMGVWAAFKGVRENGQLKTLAWPVRMIALAVVLPLAILMTLLLGPFIAKTMRKVMAAAADEFEVLLLEQVRRGLVLVFSCSEAWASVPMWAHYAGNHTGFTIGLDPASAFPNPNPKSDKRFLPALKVKYVRRQPRISMSDMDTSNFLTAKMDHWAYEKEWRFLNMPDGAAQRGVVVNGHELLLFNFRPDAIREVVLGANCAAETVATILDAIAEADLKLDLFQVKRSAGYGFERIRIRSLEDLQVETSPGGIVRDLREMKFERMEAAFDDFQKDASEDRIARWLRNVSERS
;
A
#
# COMPACT_ATOMS: atom_id res chain seq x y z
N MET A 1 -12.37 -14.11 24.84
CA MET A 1 -12.01 -12.98 23.96
C MET A 1 -12.16 -13.46 22.52
N THR A 2 -13.29 -13.21 21.89
CA THR A 2 -13.57 -13.65 20.51
C THR A 2 -12.60 -12.94 19.57
N MET A 3 -11.67 -13.68 18.94
CA MET A 3 -10.86 -13.14 17.85
C MET A 3 -11.83 -12.67 16.75
N ARG A 4 -12.05 -11.35 16.64
CA ARG A 4 -12.74 -10.76 15.49
C ARG A 4 -11.96 -11.21 14.26
N ARG A 5 -12.55 -12.12 13.46
CA ARG A 5 -12.00 -12.51 12.16
C ARG A 5 -11.80 -11.23 11.35
N ARG A 6 -10.57 -11.00 10.87
CA ARG A 6 -10.31 -9.93 9.91
C ARG A 6 -11.21 -10.16 8.69
N PRO A 7 -11.81 -9.11 8.10
CA PRO A 7 -12.56 -9.27 6.86
C PRO A 7 -11.63 -9.90 5.81
N ALA A 8 -12.16 -10.82 5.01
CA ALA A 8 -11.40 -11.38 3.89
C ALA A 8 -11.01 -10.23 2.95
N SER A 9 -9.73 -10.16 2.58
CA SER A 9 -9.27 -9.21 1.58
C SER A 9 -9.96 -9.50 0.25
N PRO A 10 -10.41 -8.47 -0.49
CA PRO A 10 -10.97 -8.67 -1.83
C PRO A 10 -9.91 -9.24 -2.78
N SER A 11 -10.34 -9.94 -3.83
CA SER A 11 -9.43 -10.47 -4.84
C SER A 11 -8.83 -9.38 -5.74
N ILE A 12 -9.51 -8.25 -5.88
CA ILE A 12 -9.08 -7.08 -6.65
C ILE A 12 -9.40 -5.82 -5.84
N VAL A 13 -8.47 -4.87 -5.84
CA VAL A 13 -8.67 -3.51 -5.32
C VAL A 13 -8.39 -2.47 -6.41
N TYR A 14 -9.12 -1.37 -6.40
CA TYR A 14 -9.13 -0.38 -7.46
C TYR A 14 -8.44 0.90 -7.06
N LYS A 15 -7.53 1.36 -7.92
CA LYS A 15 -6.96 2.70 -7.84
C LYS A 15 -7.49 3.54 -9.00
N TYR A 16 -8.08 4.69 -8.65
CA TYR A 16 -8.63 5.66 -9.60
C TYR A 16 -7.55 6.67 -9.99
N TYR A 17 -7.51 6.98 -11.29
CA TYR A 17 -6.55 7.90 -11.88
C TYR A 17 -7.24 8.85 -12.85
N GLY A 18 -6.81 10.11 -12.85
CA GLY A 18 -7.12 11.05 -13.92
C GLY A 18 -6.40 10.67 -15.24
N PRO A 19 -6.81 11.25 -16.37
CA PRO A 19 -6.23 10.96 -17.69
C PRO A 19 -4.72 11.25 -17.74
N GLU A 20 -4.24 12.24 -16.98
CA GLU A 20 -2.83 12.62 -16.90
C GLU A 20 -1.91 11.53 -16.33
N ARG A 21 -2.48 10.51 -15.67
CA ARG A 21 -1.73 9.43 -15.03
C ARG A 21 -1.58 8.16 -15.86
N ALA A 22 -1.81 8.24 -17.18
CA ALA A 22 -1.52 7.14 -18.11
C ALA A 22 -0.05 6.68 -18.05
N ASP A 23 0.87 7.53 -17.59
CA ASP A 23 2.29 7.20 -17.33
C ASP A 23 2.49 6.01 -16.36
N VAL A 24 1.48 5.65 -15.57
CA VAL A 24 1.56 4.55 -14.59
C VAL A 24 1.88 3.22 -15.25
N PHE A 25 1.44 2.98 -16.50
CA PHE A 25 1.68 1.75 -17.25
C PHE A 25 3.09 1.68 -17.86
N ARG A 26 3.83 2.79 -17.90
CA ARG A 26 5.24 2.82 -18.32
C ARG A 26 6.17 2.84 -17.13
N SER A 27 5.81 3.64 -16.12
CA SER A 27 6.66 3.88 -14.96
C SER A 27 6.54 2.82 -13.89
N PHE A 28 5.37 2.15 -13.79
CA PHE A 28 5.01 1.24 -12.69
C PHE A 28 5.29 1.82 -11.31
N ARG A 29 5.10 3.14 -11.17
CA ARG A 29 5.33 3.88 -9.93
C ARG A 29 4.05 4.49 -9.40
N VAL A 30 3.81 4.27 -8.11
CA VAL A 30 2.69 4.86 -7.38
C VAL A 30 3.16 5.69 -6.21
N ARG A 31 2.40 6.75 -5.89
CA ARG A 31 2.64 7.56 -4.70
C ARG A 31 2.07 6.84 -3.48
N PHE A 32 2.90 6.63 -2.46
CA PHE A 32 2.39 6.43 -1.11
C PHE A 32 2.36 7.80 -0.42
N SER A 33 1.18 8.21 0.04
CA SER A 33 0.96 9.52 0.62
C SER A 33 1.33 9.54 2.09
N GLN A 34 2.00 10.61 2.52
CA GLN A 34 2.08 10.96 3.93
C GLN A 34 0.68 11.21 4.50
N LEU A 35 0.48 10.97 5.79
CA LEU A 35 -0.84 11.10 6.41
C LEU A 35 -1.43 12.52 6.29
N GLY A 36 -0.58 13.55 6.31
CA GLY A 36 -1.02 14.95 6.12
C GLY A 36 -1.49 15.30 4.70
N ALA A 37 -1.28 14.42 3.72
CA ALA A 37 -1.66 14.63 2.32
C ALA A 37 -2.94 13.86 1.91
N LEU A 38 -3.65 13.24 2.86
CA LEU A 38 -4.93 12.59 2.58
C LEU A 38 -6.06 13.62 2.45
N ASN A 39 -7.16 13.20 1.81
CA ASN A 39 -8.25 14.07 1.38
C ASN A 39 -9.22 14.47 2.50
N ASP A 40 -9.33 13.67 3.57
CA ASP A 40 -10.21 13.97 4.70
C ASP A 40 -9.44 14.80 5.74
N PRO A 41 -9.79 16.08 5.95
CA PRO A 41 -9.09 16.94 6.91
C PRO A 41 -9.27 16.49 8.37
N PHE A 42 -10.23 15.58 8.63
CA PHE A 42 -10.48 15.03 9.95
C PHE A 42 -9.79 13.69 10.20
N GLU A 43 -9.08 13.15 9.21
CA GLU A 43 -8.32 11.93 9.37
C GLU A 43 -7.16 12.11 10.34
N PHE A 44 -6.88 11.04 11.10
CA PHE A 44 -5.81 10.98 12.10
C PHE A 44 -5.89 12.07 13.17
N LEU A 45 -7.01 12.78 13.29
CA LEU A 45 -7.27 13.57 14.47
C LEU A 45 -7.49 12.58 15.62
N VAL A 46 -6.71 12.72 16.68
CA VAL A 46 -6.88 11.93 17.90
C VAL A 46 -7.45 12.81 19.00
N GLN A 47 -8.51 12.36 19.66
CA GLN A 47 -8.85 12.87 20.98
C GLN A 47 -8.15 12.00 22.00
N ALA A 48 -6.96 12.41 22.42
CA ALA A 48 -6.33 11.84 23.60
C ALA A 48 -7.11 12.34 24.83
N ARG A 49 -7.39 11.47 25.80
CA ARG A 49 -7.91 11.98 27.07
C ARG A 49 -6.80 12.81 27.74
N PRO A 50 -7.12 13.92 28.42
CA PRO A 50 -6.13 14.67 29.18
C PRO A 50 -5.26 13.74 30.05
N GLY A 51 -3.94 13.82 29.88
CA GLY A 51 -2.95 13.01 30.61
C GLY A 51 -2.89 11.52 30.26
N GLU A 52 -3.60 11.00 29.24
CA GLU A 52 -3.43 9.61 28.78
C GLU A 52 -2.06 9.37 28.14
N LEU A 53 -1.57 10.33 27.35
CA LEU A 53 -0.27 10.30 26.71
C LEU A 53 0.87 10.33 27.74
N ARG A 54 0.79 11.24 28.70
CA ARG A 54 1.70 11.29 29.86
C ARG A 54 1.73 9.96 30.62
N ARG A 55 0.56 9.35 30.87
CA ARG A 55 0.46 8.01 31.48
C ARG A 55 1.01 6.91 30.57
N GLY A 56 0.87 7.02 29.25
CA GLY A 56 1.44 6.12 28.26
C GLY A 56 2.98 6.18 28.25
N ALA A 57 3.54 7.38 28.13
CA ALA A 57 4.97 7.65 28.18
C ALA A 57 5.59 7.19 29.51
N GLN A 58 4.92 7.46 30.65
CA GLN A 58 5.36 6.96 31.96
C GLN A 58 5.36 5.43 32.04
N ARG A 59 4.36 4.75 31.47
CA ARG A 59 4.32 3.27 31.39
C ARG A 59 5.42 2.72 30.48
N MET A 60 5.67 3.35 29.33
CA MET A 60 6.75 2.96 28.43
C MET A 60 8.12 3.17 29.07
N ALA A 61 8.34 4.32 29.71
CA ALA A 61 9.54 4.60 30.50
C ALA A 61 9.70 3.59 31.63
N GLY A 62 8.62 3.23 32.33
CA GLY A 62 8.59 2.17 33.34
C GLY A 62 9.00 0.81 32.80
N ARG A 63 8.52 0.43 31.61
CA ARG A 63 8.94 -0.81 30.92
C ARG A 63 10.41 -0.79 30.51
N MET A 64 10.89 0.31 29.94
CA MET A 64 12.30 0.45 29.52
C MET A 64 13.25 0.53 30.72
N SER A 65 12.79 1.02 31.87
CA SER A 65 13.55 1.08 33.12
C SER A 65 13.42 -0.15 34.01
N ASN A 66 12.67 -1.18 33.59
CA ASN A 66 12.60 -2.44 34.31
C ASN A 66 13.98 -3.12 34.27
N PRO A 67 14.52 -3.59 35.41
CA PRO A 67 15.81 -4.28 35.48
C PRO A 67 15.94 -5.44 34.48
N PHE A 68 14.88 -6.21 34.23
CA PHE A 68 14.90 -7.29 33.23
C PHE A 68 15.05 -6.78 31.79
N SER A 69 14.38 -5.68 31.45
CA SER A 69 14.49 -5.05 30.12
C SER A 69 15.89 -4.47 29.89
N LEU A 70 16.45 -3.87 30.94
CA LEU A 70 17.80 -3.31 30.90
C LEU A 70 18.82 -4.45 30.71
N ILE A 71 18.74 -5.53 31.48
CA ILE A 71 19.61 -6.72 31.32
C ILE A 71 19.51 -7.26 29.89
N GLY A 72 18.29 -7.41 29.36
CA GLY A 72 18.08 -7.84 27.98
C GLY A 72 18.75 -6.91 26.95
N MET A 73 18.74 -5.60 27.19
CA MET A 73 19.43 -4.62 26.34
C MET A 73 20.96 -4.76 26.43
N GLY A 74 21.51 -4.98 27.62
CA GLY A 74 22.95 -5.25 27.82
C GLY A 74 23.40 -6.53 27.12
N VAL A 75 22.60 -7.59 27.20
CA VAL A 75 22.83 -8.84 26.46
C VAL A 75 22.81 -8.58 24.95
N TRP A 76 21.77 -7.92 24.44
CA TRP A 76 21.66 -7.59 23.02
C TRP A 76 22.85 -6.76 22.52
N ALA A 77 23.28 -5.75 23.28
CA ALA A 77 24.42 -4.91 22.94
C ALA A 77 25.74 -5.72 22.88
N ALA A 78 25.96 -6.64 23.81
CA ALA A 78 27.13 -7.53 23.81
C ALA A 78 27.17 -8.41 22.56
N PHE A 79 26.04 -9.05 22.22
CA PHE A 79 25.92 -9.87 21.01
C PHE A 79 26.12 -9.04 19.73
N LYS A 80 25.51 -7.85 19.66
CA LYS A 80 25.67 -6.94 18.53
C LYS A 80 27.12 -6.49 18.39
N GLY A 81 27.79 -6.10 19.48
CA GLY A 81 29.18 -5.68 19.49
C GLY A 81 30.13 -6.75 18.95
N VAL A 82 29.98 -8.01 19.36
CA VAL A 82 30.81 -9.13 18.84
C VAL A 82 30.45 -9.50 17.40
N ARG A 83 29.17 -9.38 17.02
CA ARG A 83 28.71 -9.72 15.68
C ARG A 83 29.13 -8.69 14.64
N GLU A 84 29.04 -7.40 14.97
CA GLU A 84 29.13 -6.30 14.03
C GLU A 84 30.50 -5.61 13.98
N ASN A 85 31.35 -5.78 15.01
CA ASN A 85 32.69 -5.19 15.06
C ASN A 85 33.59 -5.68 13.92
N GLY A 86 34.14 -4.74 13.15
CA GLY A 86 34.96 -5.01 11.96
C GLY A 86 36.23 -5.83 12.24
N GLN A 87 36.85 -5.66 13.41
CA GLN A 87 38.05 -6.39 13.82
C GLN A 87 37.72 -7.81 14.32
N LEU A 88 36.56 -8.01 14.95
CA LEU A 88 36.13 -9.32 15.46
C LEU A 88 35.45 -10.18 14.39
N LYS A 89 34.87 -9.56 13.36
CA LYS A 89 34.21 -10.24 12.23
C LYS A 89 35.17 -11.11 11.42
N THR A 90 36.44 -10.72 11.32
CA THR A 90 37.48 -11.44 10.55
C THR A 90 38.08 -12.62 11.31
N LEU A 91 37.77 -12.76 12.61
CA LEU A 91 38.31 -13.82 13.47
C LEU A 91 37.45 -15.08 13.43
N ALA A 92 38.09 -16.22 13.71
CA ALA A 92 37.43 -17.52 13.79
C ALA A 92 36.36 -17.57 14.91
N TRP A 93 35.32 -18.39 14.71
CA TRP A 93 34.18 -18.51 15.62
C TRP A 93 34.57 -18.75 17.10
N PRO A 94 35.55 -19.62 17.44
CA PRO A 94 35.93 -19.84 18.84
C PRO A 94 36.45 -18.56 19.53
N VAL A 95 37.22 -17.73 18.81
CA VAL A 95 37.78 -16.48 19.33
C VAL A 95 36.67 -15.45 19.58
N ARG A 96 35.66 -15.43 18.71
CA ARG A 96 34.48 -14.58 18.87
C ARG A 96 33.64 -15.00 20.09
N MET A 97 33.56 -16.30 20.37
CA MET A 97 32.87 -16.80 21.56
C MET A 97 33.61 -16.45 22.86
N ILE A 98 34.94 -16.45 22.85
CA ILE A 98 35.75 -15.97 23.98
C ILE A 98 35.51 -14.47 24.20
N ALA A 99 35.53 -13.67 23.13
CA ALA A 99 35.22 -12.23 23.22
C ALA A 99 33.81 -11.99 23.80
N LEU A 100 32.81 -12.78 23.37
CA LEU A 100 31.46 -12.71 23.91
C LEU A 100 31.41 -13.11 25.39
N ALA A 101 32.13 -14.15 25.80
CA ALA A 101 32.20 -14.59 27.19
C ALA A 101 32.80 -13.53 28.13
N VAL A 102 33.63 -12.62 27.60
CA VAL A 102 34.19 -11.48 28.36
C VAL A 102 33.26 -10.26 28.33
N VAL A 103 32.71 -9.93 27.17
CA VAL A 103 31.89 -8.71 26.99
C VAL A 103 30.50 -8.86 27.62
N LEU A 104 29.92 -10.06 27.61
CA LEU A 104 28.57 -10.30 28.11
C LEU A 104 28.42 -10.07 29.64
N PRO A 105 29.28 -10.62 30.52
CA PRO A 105 29.21 -10.34 31.95
C PRO A 105 29.45 -8.87 32.28
N LEU A 106 30.41 -8.24 31.58
CA LEU A 106 30.70 -6.82 31.76
C LEU A 106 29.51 -5.94 31.35
N ALA A 107 28.85 -6.25 30.23
CA ALA A 107 27.65 -5.55 29.78
C ALA A 107 26.49 -5.69 30.77
N ILE A 108 26.27 -6.88 31.32
CA ILE A 108 25.25 -7.13 32.36
C ILE A 108 25.59 -6.36 33.64
N LEU A 109 26.84 -6.41 34.11
CA LEU A 109 27.29 -5.70 35.31
C LEU A 109 27.14 -4.18 35.16
N MET A 110 27.59 -3.62 34.05
CA MET A 110 27.44 -2.19 33.75
C MET A 110 25.97 -1.78 33.69
N THR A 111 25.11 -2.65 33.18
CA THR A 111 23.67 -2.42 33.14
C THR A 111 23.05 -2.45 34.54
N LEU A 112 23.50 -3.33 35.43
CA LEU A 112 23.03 -3.37 36.82
C LEU A 112 23.48 -2.14 37.62
N LEU A 113 24.72 -1.68 37.40
CA LEU A 113 25.30 -0.53 38.10
C LEU A 113 24.71 0.81 37.63
N LEU A 114 24.67 1.03 36.32
CA LEU A 114 24.20 2.29 35.72
C LEU A 114 22.70 2.31 35.49
N GLY A 115 22.05 1.15 35.45
CA GLY A 115 20.62 0.98 35.16
C GLY A 115 19.70 1.86 36.01
N PRO A 116 19.84 1.91 37.35
CA PRO A 116 19.01 2.76 38.19
C PRO A 116 19.16 4.26 37.90
N PHE A 117 20.39 4.70 37.60
CA PHE A 117 20.68 6.08 37.23
C PHE A 117 20.08 6.41 35.85
N ILE A 118 20.33 5.57 34.84
CA ILE A 118 19.77 5.69 33.48
C ILE A 118 18.24 5.71 33.54
N ALA A 119 17.62 4.80 34.30
CA ALA A 119 16.19 4.73 34.52
C ALA A 119 15.61 6.00 35.14
N LYS A 120 16.28 6.55 36.16
CA LYS A 120 15.87 7.80 36.82
C LYS A 120 15.96 8.99 35.86
N THR A 121 17.05 9.09 35.11
CA THR A 121 17.27 10.14 34.12
C THR A 121 16.26 10.05 32.97
N MET A 122 16.05 8.86 32.40
CA MET A 122 15.07 8.63 31.34
C MET A 122 13.64 8.92 31.77
N ARG A 123 13.25 8.58 33.02
CA ARG A 123 11.92 8.94 33.53
C ARG A 123 11.72 10.45 33.63
N LYS A 124 12.74 11.21 34.07
CA LYS A 124 12.68 12.68 34.12
C LYS A 124 12.59 13.29 32.72
N VAL A 125 13.43 12.82 31.80
CA VAL A 125 13.44 13.29 30.41
C VAL A 125 12.10 12.98 29.73
N MET A 126 11.60 11.75 29.84
CA MET A 126 10.30 11.37 29.26
C MET A 126 9.12 12.11 29.90
N ALA A 127 9.19 12.44 31.19
CA ALA A 127 8.13 13.21 31.84
C ALA A 127 8.10 14.68 31.38
N ALA A 128 9.27 15.29 31.18
CA ALA A 128 9.39 16.64 30.61
C ALA A 128 9.03 16.67 29.11
N ALA A 129 9.45 15.64 28.38
CA ALA A 129 9.14 15.50 26.96
C ALA A 129 7.69 15.11 26.70
N ALA A 130 6.95 14.53 27.64
CA ALA A 130 5.60 13.99 27.38
C ALA A 130 4.61 15.01 26.79
N ASP A 131 4.69 16.29 27.21
CA ASP A 131 3.80 17.34 26.73
C ASP A 131 4.20 17.83 25.32
N GLU A 132 5.49 17.85 24.99
CA GLU A 132 6.00 18.14 23.63
C GLU A 132 5.96 16.93 22.69
N PHE A 133 6.03 15.71 23.24
CA PHE A 133 6.09 14.45 22.53
C PHE A 133 4.77 14.12 21.86
N GLU A 134 3.63 14.61 22.37
CA GLU A 134 2.35 14.51 21.66
C GLU A 134 2.41 15.25 20.32
N VAL A 135 2.84 16.51 20.35
CA VAL A 135 2.98 17.35 19.15
C VAL A 135 4.03 16.76 18.23
N LEU A 136 5.18 16.36 18.77
CA LEU A 136 6.29 15.79 18.00
C LEU A 136 5.93 14.43 17.38
N LEU A 137 5.29 13.52 18.13
CA LEU A 137 4.90 12.19 17.63
C LEU A 137 3.82 12.33 16.54
N LEU A 138 2.80 13.15 16.78
CA LEU A 138 1.76 13.44 15.79
C LEU A 138 2.35 14.11 14.56
N GLU A 139 3.29 15.03 14.74
CA GLU A 139 3.99 15.71 13.65
C GLU A 139 4.89 14.76 12.85
N GLN A 140 5.65 13.87 13.50
CA GLN A 140 6.47 12.86 12.82
C GLN A 140 5.61 11.82 12.10
N VAL A 141 4.49 11.41 12.70
CA VAL A 141 3.49 10.54 12.07
C VAL A 141 2.86 11.23 10.85
N ARG A 142 2.53 12.52 10.95
CA ARG A 142 2.02 13.32 9.82
C ARG A 142 3.05 13.55 8.72
N ARG A 143 4.32 13.78 9.08
CA ARG A 143 5.41 14.11 8.16
C ARG A 143 6.02 12.90 7.45
N GLY A 144 5.64 11.67 7.82
CA GLY A 144 5.94 10.49 7.01
C GLY A 144 6.45 9.28 7.75
N LEU A 145 6.24 9.12 9.07
CA LEU A 145 6.58 7.85 9.73
C LEU A 145 5.80 6.67 9.10
N VAL A 146 4.60 6.92 8.59
CA VAL A 146 3.74 5.95 7.90
C VAL A 146 3.27 6.58 6.59
N LEU A 147 3.43 5.86 5.49
CA LEU A 147 2.88 6.22 4.19
C LEU A 147 1.73 5.30 3.82
N VAL A 148 0.75 5.85 3.10
CA VAL A 148 -0.51 5.20 2.78
C VAL A 148 -0.71 5.17 1.27
N PHE A 149 -1.00 3.98 0.74
CA PHE A 149 -1.58 3.83 -0.59
C PHE A 149 -3.01 3.32 -0.44
N SER A 150 -3.96 4.19 -0.79
CA SER A 150 -5.40 3.93 -0.69
C SER A 150 -5.96 3.38 -1.99
N CYS A 151 -6.70 2.28 -1.90
CA CYS A 151 -7.52 1.69 -2.97
C CYS A 151 -8.97 1.53 -2.52
N SER A 152 -9.88 1.37 -3.47
CA SER A 152 -11.28 1.00 -3.21
C SER A 152 -11.51 -0.49 -3.45
N GLU A 153 -12.45 -1.12 -2.74
CA GLU A 153 -12.96 -2.43 -3.16
C GLU A 153 -13.99 -2.37 -4.29
N ALA A 154 -14.42 -1.17 -4.70
CA ALA A 154 -15.42 -0.97 -5.74
C ALA A 154 -14.85 -0.18 -6.91
N TRP A 155 -14.99 -0.71 -8.13
CA TRP A 155 -14.73 0.02 -9.38
C TRP A 155 -15.92 0.89 -9.80
N ALA A 156 -17.14 0.55 -9.37
CA ALA A 156 -18.39 1.15 -9.84
C ALA A 156 -18.92 2.28 -8.93
N SER A 157 -18.05 3.01 -8.22
CA SER A 157 -18.47 4.09 -7.32
C SER A 157 -18.54 5.44 -8.05
N VAL A 158 -19.75 5.96 -8.26
CA VAL A 158 -19.97 7.24 -8.98
C VAL A 158 -19.17 8.40 -8.37
N PRO A 159 -19.18 8.64 -7.04
CA PRO A 159 -18.39 9.73 -6.46
C PRO A 159 -16.88 9.50 -6.62
N MET A 160 -16.41 8.25 -6.61
CA MET A 160 -14.99 7.96 -6.84
C MET A 160 -14.56 8.36 -8.24
N TRP A 161 -15.38 8.03 -9.25
CA TRP A 161 -15.11 8.45 -10.63
C TRP A 161 -15.14 9.97 -10.79
N ALA A 162 -16.05 10.66 -10.10
CA ALA A 162 -16.16 12.12 -10.14
C ALA A 162 -14.91 12.80 -9.54
N HIS A 163 -14.49 12.37 -8.35
CA HIS A 163 -13.42 13.02 -7.58
C HIS A 163 -12.01 12.58 -7.95
N TYR A 164 -11.81 11.30 -8.26
CA TYR A 164 -10.46 10.72 -8.39
C TYR A 164 -10.09 10.27 -9.81
N ALA A 165 -11.07 10.17 -10.72
CA ALA A 165 -10.82 9.83 -12.12
C ALA A 165 -11.18 10.98 -13.06
N GLY A 166 -10.86 12.22 -12.65
CA GLY A 166 -10.99 13.41 -13.48
C GLY A 166 -12.41 13.63 -14.02
N ASN A 167 -13.43 13.53 -13.17
CA ASN A 167 -14.83 13.64 -13.60
C ASN A 167 -15.21 12.63 -14.70
N HIS A 168 -14.92 11.34 -14.46
CA HIS A 168 -15.18 10.23 -15.38
C HIS A 168 -14.35 10.20 -16.68
N THR A 169 -13.37 11.10 -16.85
CA THR A 169 -12.49 11.15 -18.04
C THR A 169 -11.26 10.25 -17.92
N GLY A 170 -10.91 9.85 -16.71
CA GLY A 170 -9.75 9.01 -16.43
C GLY A 170 -10.06 7.51 -16.51
N PHE A 171 -9.38 6.73 -15.67
CA PHE A 171 -9.44 5.28 -15.66
C PHE A 171 -9.23 4.72 -14.25
N THR A 172 -9.44 3.42 -14.10
CA THR A 172 -9.10 2.68 -12.89
C THR A 172 -8.21 1.49 -13.23
N ILE A 173 -7.27 1.19 -12.34
CA ILE A 173 -6.53 -0.07 -12.38
C ILE A 173 -7.03 -0.98 -11.26
N GLY A 174 -7.37 -2.21 -11.60
CA GLY A 174 -7.65 -3.30 -10.67
C GLY A 174 -6.37 -4.06 -10.37
N LEU A 175 -5.96 -4.03 -9.11
CA LEU A 175 -4.74 -4.65 -8.61
C LEU A 175 -5.07 -5.89 -7.79
N ASP A 176 -4.25 -6.93 -7.92
CA ASP A 176 -4.21 -8.03 -6.97
C ASP A 176 -3.51 -7.58 -5.68
N PRO A 177 -4.24 -7.45 -4.56
CA PRO A 177 -3.68 -6.92 -3.32
C PRO A 177 -2.60 -7.83 -2.70
N ALA A 178 -2.53 -9.10 -3.09
CA ALA A 178 -1.52 -10.05 -2.59
C ALA A 178 -0.18 -9.90 -3.31
N SER A 179 -0.17 -9.41 -4.56
CA SER A 179 1.03 -9.28 -5.39
C SER A 179 1.40 -7.83 -5.75
N ALA A 180 0.50 -6.86 -5.57
CA ALA A 180 0.70 -5.46 -5.99
C ALA A 180 2.01 -4.86 -5.49
N PHE A 181 2.32 -5.04 -4.21
CA PHE A 181 3.53 -4.52 -3.61
C PHE A 181 4.53 -5.63 -3.35
N PRO A 182 5.84 -5.33 -3.41
CA PRO A 182 6.89 -6.31 -3.15
C PRO A 182 6.88 -6.75 -1.68
N ASN A 183 5.94 -7.63 -1.30
CA ASN A 183 6.00 -8.39 -0.05
C ASN A 183 4.99 -9.56 0.01
N PRO A 184 5.24 -10.71 -0.63
CA PRO A 184 4.42 -11.91 -0.43
C PRO A 184 4.61 -12.57 0.95
N ASN A 185 5.53 -12.09 1.80
CA ASN A 185 5.84 -12.74 3.07
C ASN A 185 6.07 -11.74 4.24
N PRO A 186 5.04 -11.49 5.07
CA PRO A 186 5.09 -10.58 6.23
C PRO A 186 6.20 -10.89 7.27
N LYS A 187 6.85 -12.05 7.18
CA LYS A 187 7.94 -12.46 8.06
C LYS A 187 9.32 -12.00 7.59
N SER A 188 9.53 -11.76 6.29
CA SER A 188 10.85 -11.41 5.74
C SER A 188 11.06 -9.90 5.61
N ASP A 189 9.99 -9.15 5.38
CA ASP A 189 10.06 -7.69 5.25
C ASP A 189 9.00 -7.03 6.13
N LYS A 190 9.44 -6.36 7.20
CA LYS A 190 8.57 -5.73 8.20
C LYS A 190 8.03 -4.35 7.76
N ARG A 191 8.37 -3.89 6.55
CA ARG A 191 8.10 -2.53 6.07
C ARG A 191 6.69 -2.36 5.49
N PHE A 192 6.16 -3.40 4.85
CA PHE A 192 4.80 -3.44 4.34
C PHE A 192 3.89 -4.13 5.34
N LEU A 193 2.95 -3.37 5.91
CA LEU A 193 1.92 -3.96 6.77
C LEU A 193 0.81 -4.57 5.91
N PRO A 194 0.10 -5.61 6.40
CA PRO A 194 -1.07 -6.15 5.73
C PRO A 194 -2.07 -5.05 5.39
N ALA A 195 -2.74 -5.15 4.23
CA ALA A 195 -3.77 -4.21 3.83
C ALA A 195 -4.85 -4.10 4.93
N LEU A 196 -5.17 -2.87 5.31
CA LEU A 196 -6.15 -2.59 6.35
C LEU A 196 -7.44 -2.02 5.74
N LYS A 197 -8.58 -2.63 6.07
CA LYS A 197 -9.88 -2.08 5.71
C LYS A 197 -10.19 -0.86 6.58
N VAL A 198 -10.55 0.24 5.94
CA VAL A 198 -10.95 1.49 6.61
C VAL A 198 -12.28 1.30 7.34
N LYS A 199 -12.37 1.89 8.53
CA LYS A 199 -13.53 1.92 9.41
C LYS A 199 -14.12 3.32 9.38
N TYR A 200 -15.32 3.40 8.82
CA TYR A 200 -16.08 4.64 8.72
C TYR A 200 -16.80 4.94 10.03
N VAL A 201 -16.52 6.10 10.62
CA VAL A 201 -17.01 6.49 11.95
C VAL A 201 -17.59 7.90 11.95
N ARG A 202 -18.66 8.11 12.72
CA ARG A 202 -19.29 9.44 12.93
C ARG A 202 -18.61 10.28 14.00
N ARG A 203 -17.88 9.63 14.89
CA ARG A 203 -17.21 10.27 16.02
C ARG A 203 -15.75 9.91 15.98
N GLN A 204 -14.92 10.90 16.25
CA GLN A 204 -13.49 10.75 16.34
C GLN A 204 -13.12 9.62 17.32
N PRO A 205 -12.26 8.67 16.91
CA PRO A 205 -11.87 7.58 17.79
C PRO A 205 -11.08 8.13 18.97
N ARG A 206 -11.42 7.66 20.17
CA ARG A 206 -10.59 7.87 21.36
C ARG A 206 -9.49 6.83 21.36
N ILE A 207 -8.25 7.27 21.38
CA ILE A 207 -7.11 6.36 21.40
C ILE A 207 -6.54 6.36 22.80
N SER A 208 -6.50 5.18 23.41
CA SER A 208 -5.72 4.97 24.62
C SER A 208 -4.33 4.47 24.19
N MET A 209 -3.26 5.14 24.63
CA MET A 209 -1.89 4.65 24.40
C MET A 209 -1.62 3.26 25.02
N SER A 210 -2.46 2.79 25.96
CA SER A 210 -2.40 1.42 26.47
C SER A 210 -2.82 0.39 25.44
N ASP A 211 -3.80 0.78 24.61
CA ASP A 211 -4.39 -0.07 23.61
C ASP A 211 -3.53 0.12 22.37
N MET A 212 -2.57 -0.78 22.18
CA MET A 212 -1.73 -0.89 20.97
C MET A 212 -2.55 -1.21 19.70
N ASP A 213 -3.83 -0.85 19.63
CA ASP A 213 -4.64 -0.93 18.43
C ASP A 213 -4.37 0.29 17.53
N THR A 214 -3.11 0.46 17.14
CA THR A 214 -2.65 1.43 16.12
C THR A 214 -3.39 1.24 14.80
N SER A 215 -3.98 0.05 14.57
CA SER A 215 -4.87 -0.21 13.45
C SER A 215 -6.11 0.70 13.49
N ASN A 216 -6.73 0.97 14.64
CA ASN A 216 -7.90 1.86 14.68
C ASN A 216 -7.54 3.30 14.30
N PHE A 217 -6.37 3.79 14.72
CA PHE A 217 -5.87 5.10 14.33
C PHE A 217 -5.66 5.20 12.82
N LEU A 218 -4.99 4.21 12.24
CA LEU A 218 -4.63 4.21 10.82
C LEU A 218 -5.81 3.88 9.89
N THR A 219 -6.95 3.45 10.43
CA THR A 219 -8.12 3.01 9.64
C THR A 219 -9.37 3.84 9.88
N ALA A 220 -9.40 4.76 10.83
CA ALA A 220 -10.59 5.58 11.04
C ALA A 220 -10.70 6.70 10.00
N LYS A 221 -11.88 6.83 9.39
CA LYS A 221 -12.25 7.89 8.44
C LYS A 221 -13.68 8.36 8.70
N MET A 222 -14.01 9.61 8.38
CA MET A 222 -15.40 10.07 8.51
C MET A 222 -16.35 9.23 7.64
N ASP A 223 -17.56 8.97 8.16
CA ASP A 223 -18.54 8.13 7.48
C ASP A 223 -19.10 8.72 6.19
N HIS A 224 -18.95 10.03 5.98
CA HIS A 224 -19.26 10.69 4.72
C HIS A 224 -18.44 10.15 3.54
N TRP A 225 -17.24 9.60 3.81
CA TRP A 225 -16.38 8.96 2.81
C TRP A 225 -16.64 7.45 2.66
N ALA A 226 -17.71 6.89 3.26
CA ALA A 226 -18.00 5.45 3.22
C ALA A 226 -18.18 4.88 1.81
N TYR A 227 -18.53 5.73 0.83
CA TYR A 227 -18.63 5.34 -0.57
C TYR A 227 -17.28 4.94 -1.19
N GLU A 228 -16.15 5.32 -0.59
CA GLU A 228 -14.82 4.96 -1.08
C GLU A 228 -14.49 3.50 -0.85
N LYS A 229 -15.11 2.86 0.16
CA LYS A 229 -14.85 1.47 0.55
C LYS A 229 -13.35 1.14 0.59
N GLU A 230 -12.62 1.95 1.33
CA GLU A 230 -11.18 2.11 1.25
C GLU A 230 -10.41 0.95 1.92
N TRP A 231 -9.34 0.53 1.25
CA TRP A 231 -8.29 -0.35 1.74
C TRP A 231 -6.95 0.38 1.70
N ARG A 232 -6.22 0.34 2.82
CA ARG A 232 -4.92 1.01 2.99
C ARG A 232 -3.78 0.01 2.99
N PHE A 233 -2.87 0.18 2.05
CA PHE A 233 -1.54 -0.41 2.11
C PHE A 233 -0.63 0.57 2.84
N LEU A 234 0.10 0.07 3.83
CA LEU A 234 0.96 0.91 4.65
C LEU A 234 2.41 0.55 4.39
N ASN A 235 3.24 1.58 4.28
CA ASN A 235 4.68 1.44 4.17
C ASN A 235 5.37 2.35 5.20
N MET A 236 6.33 1.81 5.93
CA MET A 236 7.25 2.61 6.76
C MET A 236 8.44 3.02 5.89
N PRO A 237 8.68 4.32 5.65
CA PRO A 237 9.73 4.71 4.73
C PRO A 237 11.10 4.41 5.32
N ASP A 238 11.88 3.65 4.57
CA ASP A 238 13.26 3.32 4.91
C ASP A 238 14.21 3.68 3.75
N GLY A 239 14.05 4.89 3.20
CA GLY A 239 14.87 5.35 2.09
C GLY A 239 14.65 4.62 0.75
N ALA A 240 13.82 3.57 0.70
CA ALA A 240 13.45 2.85 -0.52
C ALA A 240 12.50 3.64 -1.45
N ALA A 241 11.91 4.73 -0.97
CA ALA A 241 11.09 5.63 -1.78
C ALA A 241 11.98 6.44 -2.72
N GLN A 242 11.64 6.46 -4.01
CA GLN A 242 12.18 7.47 -4.92
C GLN A 242 11.51 8.80 -4.60
N ARG A 243 12.34 9.79 -4.27
CA ARG A 243 11.90 11.16 -3.98
C ARG A 243 11.64 11.88 -5.29
N GLY A 244 10.38 12.29 -5.49
CA GLY A 244 9.93 13.07 -6.63
C GLY A 244 9.83 14.56 -6.34
N VAL A 245 9.14 15.28 -7.23
CA VAL A 245 8.86 16.72 -7.09
C VAL A 245 8.00 16.96 -5.85
N VAL A 246 8.14 18.15 -5.24
CA VAL A 246 7.27 18.61 -4.16
C VAL A 246 5.98 19.17 -4.74
N VAL A 247 4.83 18.64 -4.33
CA VAL A 247 3.50 19.10 -4.74
C VAL A 247 2.70 19.46 -3.51
N ASN A 248 2.14 20.68 -3.46
CA ASN A 248 1.37 21.20 -2.32
C ASN A 248 2.13 21.09 -0.98
N GLY A 249 3.44 21.38 -0.99
CA GLY A 249 4.28 21.29 0.21
C GLY A 249 4.64 19.86 0.65
N HIS A 250 4.23 18.83 -0.10
CA HIS A 250 4.54 17.43 0.18
C HIS A 250 5.45 16.85 -0.90
N GLU A 251 6.58 16.30 -0.49
CA GLU A 251 7.47 15.50 -1.36
C GLU A 251 6.73 14.27 -1.87
N LEU A 252 6.74 14.03 -3.18
CA LEU A 252 6.16 12.82 -3.76
C LEU A 252 7.07 11.62 -3.45
N LEU A 253 6.57 10.68 -2.65
CA LEU A 253 7.28 9.45 -2.33
C LEU A 253 6.74 8.33 -3.22
N LEU A 254 7.54 7.99 -4.25
CA LEU A 254 7.17 7.04 -5.28
C LEU A 254 7.74 5.65 -4.98
N PHE A 255 6.90 4.64 -5.18
CA PHE A 255 7.22 3.23 -4.99
C PHE A 255 6.90 2.45 -6.24
N ASN A 256 7.77 1.51 -6.57
CA ASN A 256 7.51 0.56 -7.63
C ASN A 256 6.44 -0.44 -7.16
N PHE A 257 5.52 -0.77 -8.05
CA PHE A 257 4.60 -1.90 -7.88
C PHE A 257 4.83 -2.89 -9.03
N ARG A 258 4.40 -4.13 -8.86
CA ARG A 258 4.68 -5.14 -9.88
C ARG A 258 3.71 -5.02 -11.06
N PRO A 259 4.18 -4.98 -12.32
CA PRO A 259 3.32 -4.92 -13.50
C PRO A 259 2.30 -6.06 -13.56
N ASP A 260 2.73 -7.27 -13.18
CA ASP A 260 1.91 -8.50 -13.18
C ASP A 260 0.79 -8.50 -12.13
N ALA A 261 0.77 -7.52 -11.23
CA ALA A 261 -0.32 -7.34 -10.29
C ALA A 261 -1.52 -6.61 -10.88
N ILE A 262 -1.38 -5.95 -12.04
CA ILE A 262 -2.51 -5.33 -12.75
C ILE A 262 -3.33 -6.46 -13.37
N ARG A 263 -4.55 -6.64 -12.86
CA ARG A 263 -5.49 -7.68 -13.34
C ARG A 263 -6.45 -7.14 -14.37
N GLU A 264 -6.91 -5.91 -14.18
CA GLU A 264 -7.86 -5.28 -15.09
C GLU A 264 -7.69 -3.76 -15.14
N VAL A 265 -8.13 -3.16 -16.23
CA VAL A 265 -8.25 -1.71 -16.41
C VAL A 265 -9.68 -1.40 -16.80
N VAL A 266 -10.28 -0.40 -16.16
CA VAL A 266 -11.59 0.11 -16.55
C VAL A 266 -11.43 1.56 -16.99
N LEU A 267 -11.76 1.86 -18.24
CA LEU A 267 -11.78 3.19 -18.82
C LEU A 267 -13.04 3.94 -18.38
N GLY A 268 -12.92 5.25 -18.16
CA GLY A 268 -14.02 6.11 -17.76
C GLY A 268 -15.10 6.28 -18.83
N ALA A 269 -16.30 6.66 -18.38
CA ALA A 269 -17.45 6.87 -19.26
C ALA A 269 -17.31 8.08 -20.20
N ASN A 270 -16.40 9.01 -19.86
CA ASN A 270 -16.08 10.21 -20.64
C ASN A 270 -14.60 10.22 -21.06
N CYS A 271 -13.98 9.05 -21.18
CA CYS A 271 -12.58 8.97 -21.55
C CYS A 271 -12.40 9.47 -22.98
N ALA A 272 -11.59 10.51 -23.15
CA ALA A 272 -11.32 11.09 -24.45
C ALA A 272 -10.49 10.13 -25.32
N ALA A 273 -10.66 10.22 -26.64
CA ALA A 273 -10.04 9.31 -27.60
C ALA A 273 -8.52 9.25 -27.46
N GLU A 274 -7.91 10.40 -27.24
CA GLU A 274 -6.48 10.61 -27.07
C GLU A 274 -5.97 9.93 -25.80
N THR A 275 -6.77 10.00 -24.73
CA THR A 275 -6.44 9.35 -23.45
C THR A 275 -6.52 7.84 -23.60
N VAL A 276 -7.57 7.33 -24.25
CA VAL A 276 -7.72 5.89 -24.52
C VAL A 276 -6.54 5.38 -25.33
N ALA A 277 -6.18 6.06 -26.42
CA ALA A 277 -5.03 5.69 -27.25
C ALA A 277 -3.73 5.66 -26.44
N THR A 278 -3.47 6.71 -25.66
CA THR A 278 -2.27 6.80 -24.80
C THR A 278 -2.18 5.64 -23.81
N ILE A 279 -3.31 5.24 -23.22
CA ILE A 279 -3.39 4.11 -22.28
C ILE A 279 -3.15 2.78 -23.02
N LEU A 280 -3.79 2.58 -24.17
CA LEU A 280 -3.63 1.36 -24.96
C LEU A 280 -2.19 1.18 -25.43
N ASP A 281 -1.56 2.24 -25.93
CA ASP A 281 -0.15 2.23 -26.34
C ASP A 281 0.75 1.86 -25.17
N ALA A 282 0.54 2.47 -23.99
CA ALA A 282 1.33 2.18 -22.81
C ALA A 282 1.14 0.74 -22.30
N ILE A 283 -0.07 0.19 -22.39
CA ILE A 283 -0.38 -1.20 -22.04
C ILE A 283 0.31 -2.17 -23.01
N ALA A 284 0.28 -1.87 -24.31
CA ALA A 284 0.90 -2.68 -25.35
C ALA A 284 2.43 -2.65 -25.28
N GLU A 285 3.03 -1.47 -25.10
CA GLU A 285 4.48 -1.30 -24.90
C GLU A 285 5.00 -2.12 -23.73
N ALA A 286 4.22 -2.21 -22.65
CA ALA A 286 4.60 -2.94 -21.45
C ALA A 286 4.23 -4.44 -21.46
N ASP A 287 3.64 -4.94 -22.56
CA ASP A 287 3.20 -6.34 -22.72
C ASP A 287 2.35 -6.85 -21.54
N LEU A 288 1.40 -6.03 -21.08
CA LEU A 288 0.59 -6.35 -19.92
C LEU A 288 -0.56 -7.32 -20.27
N LYS A 289 -0.64 -8.41 -19.52
CA LYS A 289 -1.74 -9.38 -19.61
C LYS A 289 -2.84 -9.02 -18.61
N LEU A 290 -3.86 -8.30 -19.09
CA LEU A 290 -4.96 -7.81 -18.26
C LEU A 290 -6.30 -7.84 -19.00
N ASP A 291 -7.39 -7.74 -18.24
CA ASP A 291 -8.73 -7.51 -18.80
C ASP A 291 -9.00 -6.02 -18.97
N LEU A 292 -9.41 -5.61 -20.17
CA LEU A 292 -9.78 -4.23 -20.45
C LEU A 292 -11.31 -4.06 -20.49
N PHE A 293 -11.79 -3.04 -19.80
CA PHE A 293 -13.20 -2.67 -19.76
C PHE A 293 -13.39 -1.17 -19.99
N GLN A 294 -14.61 -0.77 -20.31
CA GLN A 294 -15.05 0.63 -20.27
C GLN A 294 -16.37 0.76 -19.50
N VAL A 295 -16.49 1.84 -18.72
CA VAL A 295 -17.74 2.15 -18.01
C VAL A 295 -18.85 2.47 -19.00
N LYS A 296 -19.98 1.79 -18.84
CA LYS A 296 -21.24 2.07 -19.51
C LYS A 296 -22.25 2.57 -18.48
N ARG A 297 -22.97 3.64 -18.82
CA ARG A 297 -24.10 4.12 -18.02
C ARG A 297 -25.28 3.17 -18.19
N SER A 298 -25.77 2.60 -17.09
CA SER A 298 -26.99 1.79 -17.10
C SER A 298 -28.23 2.70 -17.07
N ALA A 299 -29.34 2.22 -17.62
CA ALA A 299 -30.62 2.95 -17.61
C ALA A 299 -31.20 3.12 -16.19
N GLY A 300 -30.79 2.27 -15.24
CA GLY A 300 -31.27 2.27 -13.85
C GLY A 300 -30.47 3.14 -12.88
N TYR A 301 -29.75 4.17 -13.36
CA TYR A 301 -28.85 5.01 -12.55
C TYR A 301 -27.74 4.21 -11.85
N GLY A 302 -26.79 3.71 -12.64
CA GLY A 302 -25.62 2.98 -12.15
C GLY A 302 -24.59 2.72 -13.24
N PHE A 303 -23.46 2.13 -12.88
CA PHE A 303 -22.42 1.75 -13.82
C PHE A 303 -22.42 0.25 -14.11
N GLU A 304 -22.48 -0.06 -15.40
CA GLU A 304 -22.08 -1.34 -15.98
C GLU A 304 -20.70 -1.18 -16.60
N ARG A 305 -20.08 -2.29 -16.97
CA ARG A 305 -18.83 -2.26 -17.74
C ARG A 305 -18.92 -3.19 -18.93
N ILE A 306 -18.42 -2.72 -20.06
CA ILE A 306 -18.31 -3.48 -21.30
C ILE A 306 -16.87 -3.96 -21.38
N ARG A 307 -16.67 -5.24 -21.70
CA ARG A 307 -15.33 -5.77 -21.97
C ARG A 307 -14.91 -5.36 -23.36
N ILE A 308 -13.73 -4.78 -23.48
CA ILE A 308 -13.16 -4.33 -24.75
C ILE A 308 -12.31 -5.47 -25.30
N ARG A 309 -12.67 -5.97 -26.48
CA ARG A 309 -11.92 -6.99 -27.23
C ARG A 309 -11.33 -6.42 -28.52
N SER A 310 -12.01 -5.44 -29.11
CA SER A 310 -11.52 -4.68 -30.26
C SER A 310 -11.79 -3.18 -30.06
N LEU A 311 -11.20 -2.35 -30.91
CA LEU A 311 -11.44 -0.89 -30.91
C LEU A 311 -12.90 -0.54 -31.25
N GLU A 312 -13.64 -1.45 -31.87
CA GLU A 312 -15.06 -1.28 -32.18
C GLU A 312 -15.94 -1.33 -30.92
N ASP A 313 -15.46 -1.96 -29.85
CA ASP A 313 -16.16 -2.01 -28.56
C ASP A 313 -16.06 -0.68 -27.79
N LEU A 314 -15.17 0.23 -28.19
CA LEU A 314 -14.91 1.48 -27.47
C LEU A 314 -16.00 2.52 -27.71
N GLN A 315 -16.56 3.00 -26.59
CA GLN A 315 -17.50 4.10 -26.54
C GLN A 315 -16.75 5.41 -26.30
N VAL A 316 -16.17 5.97 -27.35
CA VAL A 316 -15.37 7.21 -27.25
C VAL A 316 -16.24 8.41 -27.61
N GLU A 317 -16.21 9.47 -26.78
CA GLU A 317 -16.80 10.75 -27.16
C GLU A 317 -15.98 11.37 -28.30
N THR A 318 -16.64 11.79 -29.37
CA THR A 318 -15.99 12.45 -30.50
C THR A 318 -15.36 13.76 -30.04
N SER A 319 -14.03 13.82 -30.01
CA SER A 319 -13.27 15.06 -29.82
C SER A 319 -13.70 16.12 -30.87
N PRO A 320 -13.91 17.40 -30.50
CA PRO A 320 -14.25 18.47 -31.45
C PRO A 320 -13.21 18.67 -32.57
N GLY A 321 -11.99 18.14 -32.39
CA GLY A 321 -10.87 18.26 -33.32
C GLY A 321 -10.69 17.12 -34.34
N GLY A 322 -11.65 16.18 -34.48
CA GLY A 322 -11.58 15.17 -35.55
C GLY A 322 -10.64 13.97 -35.30
N ILE A 323 -10.06 13.83 -34.12
CA ILE A 323 -9.12 12.75 -33.75
C ILE A 323 -9.74 11.34 -33.83
N VAL A 324 -11.06 11.22 -33.73
CA VAL A 324 -11.77 9.94 -33.95
C VAL A 324 -11.62 9.45 -35.40
N ARG A 325 -11.33 10.31 -36.39
CA ARG A 325 -10.96 9.86 -37.74
C ARG A 325 -9.51 9.36 -37.81
N ASP A 326 -8.55 10.00 -37.14
CA ASP A 326 -7.14 9.55 -37.11
C ASP A 326 -6.95 8.20 -36.40
N LEU A 327 -7.68 7.95 -35.30
CA LEU A 327 -7.64 6.65 -34.61
C LEU A 327 -8.26 5.51 -35.43
N ARG A 328 -9.11 5.83 -36.42
CA ARG A 328 -9.68 4.87 -37.37
C ARG A 328 -8.72 4.52 -38.50
N GLU A 329 -7.65 5.29 -38.69
CA GLU A 329 -6.62 5.08 -39.72
C GLU A 329 -5.37 4.38 -39.16
N MET A 330 -5.22 4.29 -37.84
CA MET A 330 -4.17 3.52 -37.18
C MET A 330 -4.39 2.00 -37.38
N LYS A 331 -3.54 1.38 -38.19
CA LYS A 331 -3.41 -0.09 -38.25
C LYS A 331 -2.42 -0.56 -37.20
N PHE A 332 -2.89 -1.40 -36.30
CA PHE A 332 -2.06 -2.08 -35.30
C PHE A 332 -1.44 -3.33 -35.94
N GLU A 333 -0.15 -3.29 -36.30
CA GLU A 333 0.55 -4.40 -37.00
C GLU A 333 0.71 -5.69 -36.18
N ARG A 334 0.20 -5.77 -34.93
CA ARG A 334 0.33 -6.96 -34.08
C ARG A 334 -0.91 -7.34 -33.27
N MET A 335 -2.12 -7.10 -33.78
CA MET A 335 -3.31 -7.82 -33.27
C MET A 335 -3.68 -9.09 -34.07
N GLU A 336 -2.90 -9.49 -35.08
CA GLU A 336 -3.14 -10.76 -35.80
C GLU A 336 -2.12 -11.87 -35.49
N ALA A 337 -0.99 -11.59 -34.82
CA ALA A 337 -0.03 -12.62 -34.45
C ALA A 337 -0.35 -13.36 -33.12
N ALA A 338 -1.44 -13.01 -32.44
CA ALA A 338 -1.90 -13.68 -31.22
C ALA A 338 -3.25 -14.42 -31.38
N PHE A 339 -3.86 -14.35 -32.57
CA PHE A 339 -5.14 -15.04 -32.82
C PHE A 339 -4.98 -16.42 -33.49
N ASP A 340 -3.84 -16.72 -34.12
CA ASP A 340 -3.58 -18.06 -34.66
C ASP A 340 -3.27 -19.08 -33.55
N ASP A 341 -2.54 -18.70 -32.50
CA ASP A 341 -2.26 -19.58 -31.36
C ASP A 341 -3.50 -19.81 -30.48
N PHE A 342 -4.39 -18.82 -30.35
CA PHE A 342 -5.63 -18.99 -29.58
C PHE A 342 -6.68 -19.82 -30.34
N GLN A 343 -6.73 -19.76 -31.68
CA GLN A 343 -7.55 -20.68 -32.47
C GLN A 343 -6.96 -22.10 -32.54
N LYS A 344 -5.63 -22.24 -32.58
CA LYS A 344 -4.95 -23.54 -32.46
C LYS A 344 -5.22 -24.17 -31.09
N ASP A 345 -4.97 -23.47 -29.99
CA ASP A 345 -5.18 -23.99 -28.64
C ASP A 345 -6.66 -24.25 -28.32
N ALA A 346 -7.59 -23.39 -28.79
CA ALA A 346 -9.02 -23.62 -28.60
C ALA A 346 -9.56 -24.80 -29.44
N SER A 347 -8.91 -25.13 -30.56
CA SER A 347 -9.21 -26.31 -31.38
C SER A 347 -8.62 -27.59 -30.79
N GLU A 348 -7.38 -27.54 -30.29
CA GLU A 348 -6.72 -28.68 -29.64
C GLU A 348 -7.40 -29.05 -28.32
N ASP A 349 -7.87 -28.06 -27.55
CA ASP A 349 -8.54 -28.30 -26.28
C ASP A 349 -10.01 -28.75 -26.44
N ARG A 350 -10.64 -28.46 -27.59
CA ARG A 350 -11.94 -29.06 -28.01
C ARG A 350 -11.78 -30.48 -28.52
N ILE A 351 -10.75 -30.78 -29.32
CA ILE A 351 -10.47 -32.14 -29.81
C ILE A 351 -10.03 -33.04 -28.66
N ALA A 352 -9.20 -32.56 -27.73
CA ALA A 352 -8.80 -33.30 -26.54
C ALA A 352 -9.96 -33.53 -25.56
N ARG A 353 -10.91 -32.59 -25.43
CA ARG A 353 -12.18 -32.83 -24.69
C ARG A 353 -13.10 -33.81 -25.40
N TRP A 354 -13.19 -33.74 -26.73
CA TRP A 354 -14.00 -34.66 -27.52
C TRP A 354 -13.45 -36.09 -27.49
N LEU A 355 -12.13 -36.28 -27.67
CA LEU A 355 -11.47 -37.60 -27.60
C LEU A 355 -11.60 -38.24 -26.21
N ARG A 356 -11.49 -37.47 -25.12
CA ARG A 356 -11.73 -37.95 -23.75
C ARG A 356 -13.18 -38.40 -23.53
N ASN A 357 -14.15 -37.65 -24.07
CA ASN A 357 -15.57 -38.00 -23.95
C ASN A 357 -15.99 -39.18 -24.84
N VAL A 358 -15.24 -39.47 -25.92
CA VAL A 358 -15.47 -40.64 -26.79
C VAL A 358 -14.88 -41.90 -26.19
N SER A 359 -13.71 -41.84 -25.53
CA SER A 359 -13.10 -43.00 -24.85
C SER A 359 -13.86 -43.44 -23.59
N GLU A 360 -14.66 -42.57 -22.99
CA GLU A 360 -15.50 -42.90 -21.83
C GLU A 360 -16.87 -43.49 -22.22
N ARG A 361 -17.19 -43.56 -23.52
CA ARG A 361 -18.47 -44.07 -24.04
C ARG A 361 -18.33 -45.30 -24.95
N SER A 362 -17.13 -45.88 -25.04
CA SER A 362 -16.85 -47.12 -25.77
C SER A 362 -16.51 -48.28 -24.85
#